data_AF-A0A8P0SEE1-F1
#
_entry.id   AF-A0A8P0SEE1-F1
#
_cell.length_a   1.000
_cell.length_b   1.000
_cell.length_c   1.000
_cell.angle_alpha   90.00
_cell.angle_beta   90.00
_cell.angle_gamma   90.00
#
_symmetry.space_group_name_H-M   'P 1'
#
loop_
_entity.id
_entity.type
_entity.pdbx_description
1 polymer ?
#
loop_
_entity_poly.entity_id
_entity_poly.type
_entity_poly.pdbx_seq_one_letter_code
_entity_poly.pdbx_strand_id
1 'polypeptide(L)'
;MAEGLDELLDEVESKFCRPGPLRRGAAGRPRGCGGGVLGTERDRAAAEETLRSAETFEKEDDLDSLINEIFEEPNLDKKPVKLKSKSSGNPSVRASTQSLGKSCSPVYLGGSTAPCGIGTNTSQRACDRLRCVACDFRVVSYDDYMWDHSCDYLFFRNNMPEFQKLRTKLVKKPGARAYACQCSWRTAEALTALQADPQLRWVCGRH
;
A
#
# COMPACT_ATOMS: atom_id res chain seq x y z
N MET A 1 47.06 -2.76 12.68
CA MET A 1 46.28 -3.50 11.66
C MET A 1 44.98 -2.77 11.36
N ALA A 2 45.06 -1.57 10.78
CA ALA A 2 43.88 -0.80 10.35
C ALA A 2 44.14 0.02 9.07
N GLU A 3 45.16 -0.33 8.29
CA GLU A 3 45.62 0.48 7.14
C GLU A 3 44.95 0.08 5.81
N GLY A 4 43.86 -0.69 5.83
CA GLY A 4 43.22 -1.20 4.61
C GLY A 4 41.79 -0.73 4.37
N LEU A 5 41.22 0.08 5.28
CA LEU A 5 39.86 0.61 5.11
C LEU A 5 39.84 1.89 4.27
N ASP A 6 40.85 2.73 4.45
CA ASP A 6 40.94 4.02 3.73
C ASP A 6 41.22 3.80 2.23
N GLU A 7 42.06 2.83 1.87
CA GLU A 7 42.30 2.48 0.45
C GLU A 7 41.03 1.98 -0.27
N LEU A 8 40.15 1.26 0.46
CA LEU A 8 38.89 0.79 -0.11
C LEU A 8 37.88 1.94 -0.30
N LEU A 9 37.93 2.95 0.55
CA LEU A 9 37.10 4.16 0.42
C LEU A 9 37.56 5.02 -0.75
N ASP A 10 38.87 5.20 -0.92
CA ASP A 10 39.47 5.93 -2.05
C ASP A 10 39.14 5.25 -3.40
N GLU A 11 39.15 3.92 -3.45
CA GLU A 11 38.80 3.17 -4.67
C GLU A 11 37.33 3.39 -5.07
N VAL A 12 36.42 3.40 -4.10
CA VAL A 12 35.00 3.67 -4.32
C VAL A 12 34.79 5.12 -4.75
N GLU A 13 35.47 6.09 -4.11
CA GLU A 13 35.36 7.50 -4.46
C GLU A 13 35.87 7.77 -5.89
N SER A 14 37.00 7.17 -6.29
CA SER A 14 37.51 7.33 -7.65
C SER A 14 36.66 6.62 -8.71
N LYS A 15 35.95 5.53 -8.36
CA LYS A 15 35.06 4.80 -9.30
C LYS A 15 33.70 5.46 -9.47
N PHE A 16 33.16 6.07 -8.41
CA PHE A 16 31.75 6.50 -8.40
C PHE A 16 31.54 7.99 -8.19
N CYS A 17 32.52 8.72 -7.63
CA CYS A 17 32.31 10.10 -7.18
C CYS A 17 33.08 11.17 -7.95
N ARG A 18 33.89 10.84 -8.99
CA ARG A 18 34.58 11.88 -9.77
C ARG A 18 33.56 12.87 -10.37
N PRO A 19 33.55 14.15 -9.95
CA PRO A 19 32.86 15.18 -10.69
C PRO A 19 33.62 15.33 -12.00
N GLY A 20 32.92 15.15 -13.13
CA GLY A 20 33.48 15.48 -14.45
C GLY A 20 34.00 16.93 -14.46
N PRO A 21 34.94 17.28 -15.36
CA PRO A 21 35.62 18.56 -15.32
C PRO A 21 34.62 19.72 -15.31
N LEU A 22 34.53 20.39 -14.16
CA LEU A 22 33.82 21.65 -14.05
C LEU A 22 34.46 22.61 -15.04
N ARG A 23 33.65 23.04 -16.01
CA ARG A 23 33.98 24.15 -16.88
C ARG A 23 34.35 25.34 -16.02
N ARG A 24 35.60 25.77 -16.19
CA ARG A 24 36.12 27.09 -15.86
C ARG A 24 35.13 28.16 -16.32
N GLY A 25 34.50 28.85 -15.38
CA GLY A 25 33.68 30.04 -15.58
C GLY A 25 33.76 30.90 -14.32
N ALA A 26 34.36 32.08 -14.45
CA ALA A 26 34.81 32.94 -13.37
C ALA A 26 33.69 33.79 -12.74
N ALA A 27 33.96 34.18 -11.49
CA ALA A 27 33.63 35.45 -10.82
C ALA A 27 32.19 35.73 -10.35
N GLY A 28 32.07 36.02 -9.04
CA GLY A 28 30.99 36.85 -8.48
C GLY A 28 30.54 36.56 -7.03
N ARG A 29 31.34 36.91 -6.00
CA ARG A 29 30.83 37.35 -4.66
C ARG A 29 30.20 38.77 -4.83
N PRO A 30 29.41 39.40 -3.90
CA PRO A 30 29.46 39.34 -2.42
C PRO A 30 28.09 39.42 -1.67
N ARG A 31 27.99 39.08 -0.38
CA ARG A 31 27.80 39.95 0.84
C ARG A 31 27.20 39.01 1.93
N GLY A 32 27.46 39.03 3.24
CA GLY A 32 28.04 40.00 4.17
C GLY A 32 26.98 40.57 5.12
N CYS A 33 26.81 40.01 6.33
CA CYS A 33 26.32 40.59 7.62
C CYS A 33 26.12 39.44 8.64
N GLY A 34 26.47 39.42 9.93
CA GLY A 34 26.89 40.44 10.90
C GLY A 34 25.99 40.41 12.15
N GLY A 35 26.56 40.08 13.33
CA GLY A 35 25.98 40.29 14.69
C GLY A 35 25.09 39.14 15.24
N GLY A 36 25.08 38.72 16.51
CA GLY A 36 25.67 39.22 17.76
C GLY A 36 24.60 39.26 18.89
N VAL A 37 24.96 38.78 20.09
CA VAL A 37 24.46 39.19 21.44
C VAL A 37 23.35 38.37 22.17
N LEU A 38 23.80 37.68 23.23
CA LEU A 38 23.41 37.61 24.67
C LEU A 38 21.96 37.41 25.19
N GLY A 39 21.90 36.58 26.25
CA GLY A 39 21.01 36.70 27.44
C GLY A 39 19.70 35.89 27.35
N THR A 40 19.18 35.21 28.38
CA THR A 40 19.35 35.33 29.84
C THR A 40 18.74 34.09 30.52
N GLU A 41 19.32 33.68 31.66
CA GLU A 41 18.77 32.69 32.60
C GLU A 41 17.69 33.29 33.53
N ARG A 42 16.80 32.43 34.07
CA ARG A 42 16.22 32.42 35.44
C ARG A 42 15.14 31.32 35.52
N ASP A 43 15.35 30.24 36.28
CA ASP A 43 15.01 30.06 37.72
C ASP A 43 13.50 30.24 38.03
N ARG A 44 12.81 29.54 38.92
CA ARG A 44 12.92 28.33 39.77
C ARG A 44 11.69 28.43 40.72
N ALA A 45 11.25 27.29 41.28
CA ALA A 45 10.40 27.14 42.49
C ALA A 45 8.88 27.24 42.30
N ALA A 46 8.01 26.51 43.03
CA ALA A 46 8.09 25.41 44.00
C ALA A 46 6.64 25.02 44.44
N ALA A 47 6.55 23.94 45.23
CA ALA A 47 5.46 23.51 46.14
C ALA A 47 4.29 22.73 45.50
N GLU A 48 4.21 21.41 45.70
CA GLU A 48 3.76 20.63 46.90
C GLU A 48 2.22 20.52 47.01
N GLU A 49 1.70 19.30 46.77
CA GLU A 49 1.03 18.41 47.73
C GLU A 49 -0.44 18.83 47.97
N THR A 50 -1.49 18.01 47.78
CA THR A 50 -1.84 16.88 48.65
C THR A 50 -3.21 16.29 48.21
N LEU A 51 -3.44 15.01 48.55
CA LEU A 51 -4.73 14.33 48.82
C LEU A 51 -5.44 13.53 47.71
N ARG A 52 -5.20 12.22 47.79
CA ARG A 52 -6.15 11.09 47.76
C ARG A 52 -7.63 11.44 47.55
N SER A 53 -8.25 10.76 46.59
CA SER A 53 -9.59 10.21 46.77
C SER A 53 -9.69 8.90 46.01
N ALA A 54 -10.01 7.84 46.75
CA ALA A 54 -10.37 6.55 46.23
C ALA A 54 -11.79 6.63 45.68
N GLU A 55 -11.99 6.26 44.43
CA GLU A 55 -13.29 5.82 43.93
C GLU A 55 -13.07 4.51 43.18
N THR A 56 -13.42 3.42 43.86
CA THR A 56 -13.68 2.12 43.27
C THR A 56 -14.82 2.27 42.27
N PHE A 57 -14.48 2.35 40.98
CA PHE A 57 -15.45 2.20 39.90
C PHE A 57 -15.62 0.70 39.63
N GLU A 58 -16.54 0.10 40.39
CA GLU A 58 -17.13 -1.19 40.07
C GLU A 58 -17.89 -1.06 38.74
N LYS A 59 -17.31 -1.63 37.67
CA LYS A 59 -17.99 -2.25 36.50
C LYS A 59 -16.94 -2.66 35.47
N GLU A 60 -16.26 -3.76 35.76
CA GLU A 60 -15.43 -4.48 34.78
C GLU A 60 -16.21 -5.65 34.15
N ASP A 61 -17.44 -5.94 34.61
CA ASP A 61 -18.29 -7.03 34.12
C ASP A 61 -18.82 -6.86 32.68
N ASP A 62 -18.82 -5.64 32.13
CA ASP A 62 -19.35 -5.39 30.79
C ASP A 62 -18.36 -5.79 29.67
N LEU A 63 -17.06 -5.83 29.95
CA LEU A 63 -16.06 -6.23 28.94
C LEU A 63 -16.01 -7.75 28.78
N ASP A 64 -16.07 -8.48 29.89
CA ASP A 64 -16.04 -9.95 29.87
C ASP A 64 -17.30 -10.55 29.23
N SER A 65 -18.45 -9.88 29.36
CA SER A 65 -19.70 -10.26 28.70
C SER A 65 -19.61 -10.14 27.16
N LEU A 66 -19.01 -9.06 26.65
CA LEU A 66 -18.80 -8.84 25.21
C LEU A 66 -17.74 -9.79 24.62
N ILE A 67 -16.74 -10.14 25.42
CA ILE A 67 -15.71 -11.10 25.03
C ILE A 67 -16.33 -12.50 24.90
N ASN A 68 -17.16 -12.93 25.85
CA ASN A 68 -17.82 -14.24 25.80
C ASN A 68 -18.81 -14.37 24.63
N GLU A 69 -19.47 -13.29 24.19
CA GLU A 69 -20.34 -13.30 22.99
C GLU A 69 -19.55 -13.57 21.69
N ILE A 70 -18.28 -13.15 21.63
CA ILE A 70 -17.42 -13.37 20.46
C ILE A 70 -16.82 -14.80 20.45
N PHE A 71 -16.58 -15.38 21.63
CA PHE A 71 -15.98 -16.72 21.78
C PHE A 71 -17.01 -17.86 21.89
N GLU A 72 -18.29 -17.58 22.09
CA GLU A 72 -19.35 -18.59 21.94
C GLU A 72 -19.50 -18.97 20.47
N GLU A 73 -18.78 -20.01 20.06
CA GLU A 73 -18.98 -20.66 18.77
C GLU A 73 -20.45 -21.10 18.61
N PRO A 74 -21.07 -20.90 17.43
CA PRO A 74 -22.46 -21.24 17.22
C PRO A 74 -22.62 -22.76 17.38
N ASN A 75 -23.29 -23.17 18.46
CA ASN A 75 -23.71 -24.54 18.68
C ASN A 75 -24.66 -24.94 17.52
N LEU A 76 -24.12 -25.64 16.52
CA LEU A 76 -24.84 -26.12 15.34
C LEU A 76 -25.79 -27.28 15.66
N ASP A 77 -26.62 -27.15 16.69
CA ASP A 77 -27.63 -28.15 17.02
C ASP A 77 -28.87 -27.50 17.64
N LYS A 78 -29.74 -26.95 16.80
CA LYS A 78 -31.21 -26.96 17.00
C LYS A 78 -31.98 -26.61 15.72
N LYS A 79 -33.03 -27.40 15.49
CA LYS A 79 -33.88 -27.56 14.31
C LYS A 79 -34.69 -26.30 13.89
N PRO A 80 -35.22 -26.27 12.65
CA PRO A 80 -35.58 -25.03 11.96
C PRO A 80 -36.95 -24.49 12.36
N VAL A 81 -37.02 -23.19 12.66
CA VAL A 81 -38.29 -22.46 12.71
C VAL A 81 -38.67 -22.04 11.30
N LYS A 82 -39.75 -22.63 10.83
CA LYS A 82 -40.32 -22.50 9.50
C LYS A 82 -41.04 -21.15 9.39
N LEU A 83 -40.41 -20.16 8.74
CA LEU A 83 -41.11 -18.97 8.27
C LEU A 83 -41.10 -18.95 6.74
N LYS A 84 -42.29 -19.12 6.18
CA LYS A 84 -42.56 -19.01 4.75
C LYS A 84 -42.44 -17.54 4.34
N SER A 85 -41.70 -17.27 3.27
CA SER A 85 -41.95 -16.12 2.41
C SER A 85 -41.56 -16.51 1.00
N LYS A 86 -42.57 -16.55 0.12
CA LYS A 86 -42.39 -16.75 -1.32
C LYS A 86 -41.95 -15.41 -1.91
N SER A 87 -40.79 -15.38 -2.56
CA SER A 87 -40.50 -14.41 -3.61
C SER A 87 -39.43 -15.00 -4.53
N SER A 88 -39.75 -15.00 -5.82
CA SER A 88 -39.02 -15.58 -6.94
C SER A 88 -37.89 -14.65 -7.39
N GLY A 89 -36.72 -15.22 -7.71
CA GLY A 89 -35.68 -14.54 -8.48
C GLY A 89 -34.27 -14.61 -7.87
N ASN A 90 -33.48 -15.60 -8.31
CA ASN A 90 -32.01 -15.56 -8.32
C ASN A 90 -31.56 -15.13 -9.74
N PRO A 91 -30.34 -14.59 -9.97
CA PRO A 91 -29.11 -15.06 -9.33
C PRO A 91 -28.05 -13.99 -8.95
N SER A 92 -27.02 -14.49 -8.28
CA SER A 92 -25.72 -13.88 -7.98
C SER A 92 -25.61 -13.15 -6.65
N VAL A 93 -25.79 -13.93 -5.57
CA VAL A 93 -25.19 -13.59 -4.27
C VAL A 93 -23.68 -13.76 -4.43
N ARG A 94 -22.95 -12.64 -4.60
CA ARG A 94 -21.53 -12.60 -4.24
C ARG A 94 -21.47 -12.94 -2.76
N ALA A 95 -21.05 -14.16 -2.45
CA ALA A 95 -20.69 -14.57 -1.10
C ALA A 95 -19.45 -13.76 -0.68
N SER A 96 -19.66 -12.53 -0.21
CA SER A 96 -18.66 -11.81 0.56
C SER A 96 -18.61 -12.47 1.93
N THR A 97 -17.94 -13.63 1.99
CA THR A 97 -17.43 -14.16 3.24
C THR A 97 -16.42 -13.13 3.73
N GLN A 98 -16.85 -12.31 4.70
CA GLN A 98 -15.97 -11.39 5.42
C GLN A 98 -15.03 -12.25 6.26
N SER A 99 -14.01 -12.80 5.61
CA SER A 99 -12.92 -13.43 6.30
C SER A 99 -11.92 -12.38 6.71
N LEU A 100 -11.55 -12.39 7.99
CA LEU A 100 -10.36 -11.73 8.53
C LEU A 100 -9.20 -11.79 7.50
N GLY A 101 -8.87 -10.64 6.92
CA GLY A 101 -7.67 -10.32 6.14
C GLY A 101 -6.96 -11.45 5.39
N LYS A 102 -7.61 -12.10 4.42
CA LYS A 102 -6.96 -13.15 3.61
C LYS A 102 -6.05 -12.51 2.56
N SER A 103 -4.81 -12.97 2.45
CA SER A 103 -3.90 -12.54 1.38
C SER A 103 -3.86 -13.55 0.24
N CYS A 104 -3.58 -13.07 -0.97
CA CYS A 104 -3.32 -13.96 -2.11
C CYS A 104 -1.97 -14.64 -1.93
N SER A 105 -1.91 -15.95 -2.17
CA SER A 105 -0.65 -16.72 -2.19
C SER A 105 -0.75 -17.90 -3.18
N PRO A 106 -0.08 -17.84 -4.34
CA PRO A 106 0.67 -16.69 -4.89
C PRO A 106 -0.25 -15.60 -5.48
N VAL A 107 0.31 -14.42 -5.76
CA VAL A 107 -0.41 -13.29 -6.35
C VAL A 107 -0.42 -13.40 -7.87
N TYR A 108 -1.59 -13.32 -8.50
CA TYR A 108 -1.73 -13.34 -9.95
C TYR A 108 -2.28 -12.01 -10.49
N LEU A 109 -1.80 -11.62 -11.67
CA LEU A 109 -2.38 -10.61 -12.55
C LEU A 109 -3.15 -11.33 -13.66
N GLY A 110 -4.26 -10.77 -14.14
CA GLY A 110 -5.01 -11.41 -15.23
C GLY A 110 -5.86 -10.44 -16.01
N GLY A 111 -6.17 -10.80 -17.25
CA GLY A 111 -7.07 -10.05 -18.11
C GLY A 111 -8.50 -9.97 -17.57
N SER A 112 -9.37 -9.25 -18.28
CA SER A 112 -10.77 -9.06 -17.87
C SER A 112 -11.57 -10.36 -17.83
N THR A 113 -11.18 -11.36 -18.64
CA THR A 113 -11.79 -12.70 -18.63
C THR A 113 -11.42 -13.54 -17.40
N ALA A 114 -10.33 -13.21 -16.72
CA ALA A 114 -9.89 -13.95 -15.54
C ALA A 114 -10.72 -13.56 -14.30
N PRO A 115 -11.19 -14.53 -13.50
CA PRO A 115 -11.94 -14.22 -12.29
C PRO A 115 -11.07 -13.45 -11.29
N CYS A 116 -11.64 -12.40 -10.70
CA CYS A 116 -10.98 -11.60 -9.66
C CYS A 116 -11.26 -12.14 -8.26
N GLY A 117 -10.35 -11.89 -7.33
CA GLY A 117 -10.51 -12.17 -5.90
C GLY A 117 -9.25 -12.77 -5.27
N ILE A 118 -9.46 -13.56 -4.22
CA ILE A 118 -8.36 -14.21 -3.49
C ILE A 118 -7.77 -15.33 -4.35
N GLY A 119 -6.53 -15.14 -4.80
CA GLY A 119 -5.74 -16.16 -5.48
C GLY A 119 -5.07 -17.11 -4.47
N THR A 120 -5.33 -18.41 -4.60
CA THR A 120 -4.62 -19.47 -3.88
C THR A 120 -3.99 -20.43 -4.89
N ASN A 121 -3.10 -21.33 -4.45
CA ASN A 121 -2.50 -22.33 -5.34
C ASN A 121 -3.55 -23.21 -6.04
N THR A 122 -4.65 -23.51 -5.35
CA THR A 122 -5.77 -24.31 -5.88
C THR A 122 -6.79 -23.48 -6.67
N SER A 123 -6.94 -22.19 -6.36
CA SER A 123 -7.85 -21.27 -7.06
C SER A 123 -7.09 -20.07 -7.61
N GLN A 124 -6.63 -20.19 -8.85
CA GLN A 124 -5.93 -19.11 -9.52
C GLN A 124 -6.94 -18.01 -9.91
N ARG A 125 -6.78 -16.83 -9.31
CA ARG A 125 -7.64 -15.65 -9.51
C ARG A 125 -6.78 -14.40 -9.55
N ALA A 126 -7.16 -13.43 -10.37
CA ALA A 126 -6.48 -12.14 -10.43
C ALA A 126 -6.77 -11.34 -9.15
N CYS A 127 -5.73 -10.78 -8.52
CA CYS A 127 -5.89 -9.98 -7.32
C CYS A 127 -6.44 -8.58 -7.66
N ASP A 128 -7.51 -8.15 -6.97
CA ASP A 128 -8.16 -6.83 -7.12
C ASP A 128 -7.78 -5.83 -6.00
N ARG A 129 -6.98 -6.28 -5.03
CA ARG A 129 -6.47 -5.49 -3.91
C ARG A 129 -4.95 -5.41 -3.93
N LEU A 130 -4.38 -5.11 -5.09
CA LEU A 130 -2.94 -4.94 -5.24
C LEU A 130 -2.47 -3.59 -4.65
N ARG A 131 -1.31 -3.60 -4.00
CA ARG A 131 -0.63 -2.43 -3.47
C ARG A 131 0.81 -2.40 -3.96
N CYS A 132 1.28 -1.25 -4.39
CA CYS A 132 2.68 -1.09 -4.78
C CYS A 132 3.53 -0.77 -3.55
N VAL A 133 4.60 -1.52 -3.31
CA VAL A 133 5.54 -1.29 -2.19
C VAL A 133 6.47 -0.10 -2.49
N ALA A 134 6.65 0.26 -3.76
CA ALA A 134 7.54 1.35 -4.16
C ALA A 134 6.97 2.74 -3.91
N CYS A 135 5.71 2.96 -4.29
CA CYS A 135 5.03 4.24 -4.13
C CYS A 135 3.93 4.19 -3.05
N ASP A 136 3.73 3.05 -2.39
CA ASP A 136 2.76 2.82 -1.31
C ASP A 136 1.26 2.97 -1.70
N PHE A 137 0.99 3.34 -2.95
CA PHE A 137 -0.36 3.48 -3.51
C PHE A 137 -0.99 2.14 -3.91
N ARG A 138 -2.33 2.12 -3.86
CA ARG A 138 -3.14 1.05 -4.45
C ARG A 138 -2.93 1.00 -5.97
N VAL A 139 -2.82 -0.21 -6.51
CA VAL A 139 -2.79 -0.43 -7.96
C VAL A 139 -4.22 -0.36 -8.46
N VAL A 140 -4.48 0.54 -9.41
CA VAL A 140 -5.77 0.61 -10.12
C VAL A 140 -5.79 -0.43 -11.23
N SER A 141 -6.98 -0.94 -11.54
CA SER A 141 -7.19 -1.89 -12.63
C SER A 141 -8.38 -1.47 -13.49
N TYR A 142 -8.23 -1.54 -14.81
CA TYR A 142 -9.28 -1.23 -15.78
C TYR A 142 -9.51 -2.41 -16.73
N ASP A 143 -10.74 -2.89 -16.77
CA ASP A 143 -11.17 -4.07 -17.53
C ASP A 143 -11.43 -3.72 -19.00
N ASP A 144 -11.01 -4.60 -19.90
CA ASP A 144 -11.12 -4.42 -21.37
C ASP A 144 -10.32 -3.24 -21.92
N TYR A 145 -9.27 -2.86 -21.21
CA TYR A 145 -8.31 -1.83 -21.64
C TYR A 145 -6.87 -2.32 -21.55
N MET A 146 -6.02 -1.72 -22.36
CA MET A 146 -4.57 -1.78 -22.28
C MET A 146 -3.98 -0.36 -22.21
N TRP A 147 -2.76 -0.26 -21.69
CA TRP A 147 -2.01 0.99 -21.74
C TRP A 147 -1.47 1.22 -23.15
N ASP A 148 -1.60 2.44 -23.65
CA ASP A 148 -0.97 2.81 -24.91
C ASP A 148 0.57 2.76 -24.80
N HIS A 149 1.23 2.47 -25.91
CA HIS A 149 2.70 2.45 -26.00
C HIS A 149 3.36 3.81 -25.69
N SER A 150 2.63 4.92 -25.85
CA SER A 150 3.09 6.27 -25.52
C SER A 150 2.94 6.65 -24.03
N CYS A 151 2.56 5.69 -23.18
CA CYS A 151 2.60 5.87 -21.73
C CYS A 151 4.04 5.94 -21.23
N ASP A 152 4.31 6.88 -20.33
CA ASP A 152 5.61 7.02 -19.67
C ASP A 152 5.45 7.16 -18.15
N TYR A 153 6.59 7.15 -17.46
CA TYR A 153 6.63 7.28 -16.00
C TYR A 153 6.00 8.59 -15.50
N LEU A 154 6.24 9.71 -16.19
CA LEU A 154 5.75 11.03 -15.77
C LEU A 154 4.22 11.11 -15.86
N PHE A 155 3.64 10.47 -16.88
CA PHE A 155 2.19 10.37 -17.03
C PHE A 155 1.55 9.74 -15.80
N PHE A 156 2.03 8.58 -15.35
CA PHE A 156 1.44 7.92 -14.17
C PHE A 156 1.70 8.71 -12.89
N ARG A 157 2.89 9.28 -12.72
CA ARG A 157 3.24 10.07 -11.53
C ARG A 157 2.34 11.30 -11.36
N ASN A 158 1.95 11.95 -12.46
CA ASN A 158 1.17 13.19 -12.42
C ASN A 158 -0.35 12.98 -12.47
N ASN A 159 -0.81 11.82 -12.96
CA ASN A 159 -2.23 11.59 -13.25
C ASN A 159 -2.88 10.51 -12.38
N MET A 160 -2.12 9.71 -11.64
CA MET A 160 -2.69 8.71 -10.73
C MET A 160 -3.18 9.35 -9.42
N PRO A 161 -4.35 8.96 -8.89
CA PRO A 161 -5.27 7.92 -9.38
C PRO A 161 -6.42 8.42 -10.27
N GLU A 162 -6.37 9.64 -10.81
CA GLU A 162 -7.48 10.23 -11.56
C GLU A 162 -7.79 9.52 -12.89
N PHE A 163 -8.84 8.69 -12.88
CA PHE A 163 -9.31 7.96 -14.07
C PHE A 163 -9.58 8.86 -15.30
N GLN A 164 -10.12 10.07 -15.10
CA GLN A 164 -10.43 10.98 -16.20
C GLN A 164 -9.19 11.44 -16.96
N LYS A 165 -8.03 11.47 -16.30
CA LYS A 165 -6.74 11.78 -16.92
C LYS A 165 -6.12 10.51 -17.51
N LEU A 166 -6.19 9.39 -16.77
CA LEU A 166 -5.64 8.09 -17.20
C LEU A 166 -6.30 7.55 -18.48
N ARG A 167 -7.61 7.74 -18.65
CA ARG A 167 -8.35 7.28 -19.83
C ARG A 167 -7.83 7.83 -21.17
N THR A 168 -7.11 8.95 -21.15
CA THR A 168 -6.52 9.54 -22.36
C THR A 168 -5.48 8.63 -23.02
N LYS A 169 -4.86 7.73 -22.24
CA LYS A 169 -3.86 6.77 -22.69
C LYS A 169 -4.33 5.31 -22.54
N LEU A 170 -5.62 5.09 -22.31
CA LEU A 170 -6.21 3.75 -22.30
C LEU A 170 -6.73 3.42 -23.70
N VAL A 171 -6.29 2.28 -24.23
CA VAL A 171 -6.75 1.74 -25.51
C VAL A 171 -7.68 0.56 -25.23
N LYS A 172 -8.84 0.52 -25.89
CA LYS A 172 -9.79 -0.60 -25.74
C LYS A 172 -9.16 -1.89 -26.26
N LYS A 173 -9.10 -2.91 -25.40
CA LYS A 173 -8.65 -4.26 -25.74
C LYS A 173 -9.50 -5.28 -24.98
N PRO A 174 -10.55 -5.83 -25.60
CA PRO A 174 -11.38 -6.85 -24.97
C PRO A 174 -10.54 -8.02 -24.49
N GLY A 175 -10.81 -8.49 -23.27
CA GLY A 175 -10.07 -9.59 -22.66
C GLY A 175 -8.80 -9.17 -21.89
N ALA A 176 -8.32 -7.95 -22.07
CA ALA A 176 -7.16 -7.45 -21.35
C ALA A 176 -7.55 -6.63 -20.12
N ARG A 177 -6.60 -6.46 -19.20
CA ARG A 177 -6.74 -5.57 -18.04
C ARG A 177 -5.50 -4.72 -17.90
N ALA A 178 -5.70 -3.41 -17.78
CA ALA A 178 -4.66 -2.44 -17.54
C ALA A 178 -4.50 -2.19 -16.04
N TYR A 179 -3.30 -2.44 -15.51
CA TYR A 179 -2.93 -2.22 -14.12
C TYR A 179 -1.94 -1.07 -14.02
N ALA A 180 -2.10 -0.18 -13.05
CA ALA A 180 -1.10 0.86 -12.79
C ALA A 180 -1.08 1.33 -11.34
N CYS A 181 0.09 1.81 -10.92
CA CYS A 181 0.28 2.69 -9.78
C CYS A 181 1.03 3.96 -10.25
N GLN A 182 1.43 4.83 -9.32
CA GLN A 182 2.17 6.05 -9.68
C GLN A 182 3.54 5.80 -10.33
N CYS A 183 4.17 4.65 -10.10
CA CYS A 183 5.54 4.39 -10.56
C CYS A 183 5.69 3.25 -11.57
N SER A 184 4.65 2.45 -11.76
CA SER A 184 4.72 1.24 -12.59
C SER A 184 3.36 0.93 -13.18
N TRP A 185 3.35 0.31 -14.35
CA TRP A 185 2.14 -0.07 -15.06
C TRP A 185 2.37 -1.39 -15.80
N ARG A 186 1.29 -2.13 -16.05
CA ARG A 186 1.32 -3.40 -16.76
C ARG A 186 -0.02 -3.65 -17.43
N THR A 187 -0.01 -4.28 -18.60
CA THR A 187 -1.21 -4.87 -19.19
C THR A 187 -1.10 -6.39 -19.08
N ALA A 188 -2.17 -7.04 -18.64
CA ALA A 188 -2.27 -8.50 -18.59
C ALA A 188 -3.43 -8.96 -19.48
N GLU A 189 -3.17 -9.98 -20.28
CA GLU A 189 -4.17 -10.61 -21.16
C GLU A 189 -4.55 -11.99 -20.64
N ALA A 190 -3.56 -12.77 -20.22
CA ALA A 190 -3.72 -14.05 -19.57
C ALA A 190 -3.38 -13.97 -18.07
N LEU A 191 -3.84 -14.96 -17.32
CA LEU A 191 -3.49 -15.10 -15.92
C LEU A 191 -1.99 -15.41 -15.79
N THR A 192 -1.27 -14.52 -15.12
CA THR A 192 0.18 -14.53 -14.98
C THR A 192 0.55 -14.34 -13.52
N ALA A 193 1.43 -15.18 -12.99
CA ALA A 193 1.96 -15.01 -11.65
C ALA A 193 2.80 -13.74 -11.58
N LEU A 194 2.61 -12.91 -10.54
CA LEU A 194 3.35 -11.65 -10.38
C LEU A 194 4.87 -11.88 -10.27
N GLN A 195 5.27 -13.05 -9.79
CA GLN A 195 6.67 -13.49 -9.74
C GLN A 195 7.36 -13.51 -11.11
N ALA A 196 6.61 -13.58 -12.21
CA ALA A 196 7.17 -13.50 -13.56
C ALA A 196 7.69 -12.09 -13.92
N ASP A 197 7.22 -11.04 -13.24
CA ASP A 197 7.63 -9.65 -13.45
C ASP A 197 8.24 -9.06 -12.15
N PRO A 198 9.51 -9.35 -11.84
CA PRO A 198 10.17 -8.86 -10.63
C PRO A 198 10.32 -7.32 -10.58
N GLN A 199 10.17 -6.64 -11.71
CA GLN A 199 10.16 -5.17 -11.77
C GLN A 199 8.91 -4.57 -11.11
N LEU A 200 7.80 -5.31 -11.09
CA LEU A 200 6.56 -4.88 -10.46
C LEU A 200 6.64 -5.20 -8.97
N ARG A 201 7.01 -4.20 -8.18
CA ARG A 201 7.01 -4.26 -6.70
C ARG A 201 5.57 -4.17 -6.16
N TRP A 202 4.68 -5.02 -6.64
CA TRP A 202 3.29 -5.09 -6.21
C TRP A 202 3.09 -6.27 -5.25
N VAL A 203 2.15 -6.14 -4.32
CA VAL A 203 1.79 -7.18 -3.35
C VAL A 203 0.28 -7.17 -3.14
N CYS A 204 -0.27 -8.26 -2.60
CA CYS A 204 -1.67 -8.27 -2.17
C CYS A 204 -1.83 -7.46 -0.87
N GLY A 205 -2.66 -6.42 -0.90
CA GLY A 205 -3.01 -5.55 0.23
C GLY A 205 -4.05 -6.13 1.19
N ARG A 206 -4.30 -7.45 1.14
CA ARG A 206 -5.28 -8.22 1.93
C ARG A 206 -6.76 -7.98 1.52
N HIS A 207 -7.49 -9.08 1.31
CA HIS A 207 -8.93 -9.14 0.98
C HIS A 207 -9.82 -9.18 2.20
#